data_AF-A0A969HMA8-F1
#
_entry.id   AF-A0A969HMA8-F1
#
_cell.length_a   1.000
_cell.length_b   1.000
_cell.length_c   1.000
_cell.angle_alpha   90.00
_cell.angle_beta   90.00
_cell.angle_gamma   90.00
#
_symmetry.space_group_name_H-M   'P 1'
#
loop_
_entity.id
_entity.type
_entity.pdbx_description
1 polymer ?
#
loop_
_entity_poly.entity_id
_entity_poly.type
_entity_poly.pdbx_seq_one_letter_code
_entity_poly.pdbx_strand_id
1 'polypeptide(L)'
;MPVTSAFAAYEVVRKFAVGSLNVLVEMELGTASLCGLNVLCDQEGKGGLFITWSGDVLNVDGVHVPIPKWKTGELLRMQIFIDQKLVEVFINGGRYCVSRQVKIKT
;
A
#
# COMPACT_ATOMS: atom_id res chain seq x y z
N MET A 1 19.83 1.45 -15.01
CA MET A 1 20.54 2.46 -14.21
C MET A 1 20.51 2.01 -12.76
N PRO A 2 21.64 1.93 -12.03
CA PRO A 2 21.62 1.60 -10.61
C PRO A 2 21.13 2.82 -9.81
N VAL A 3 20.27 2.59 -8.82
CA VAL A 3 19.73 3.65 -7.95
C VAL A 3 20.69 3.84 -6.77
N THR A 4 21.22 5.06 -6.61
CA THR A 4 22.37 5.38 -5.73
C THR A 4 22.00 5.58 -4.26
N SER A 5 20.72 5.51 -3.90
CA SER A 5 20.24 5.55 -2.51
C SER A 5 18.81 5.00 -2.45
N ALA A 6 18.50 4.24 -1.38
CA ALA A 6 17.21 3.57 -1.19
C ALA A 6 16.10 4.54 -0.73
N PHE A 7 15.96 5.69 -1.39
CA PHE A 7 14.78 6.53 -1.23
C PHE A 7 13.76 6.10 -2.27
N ALA A 8 12.64 5.54 -1.81
CA ALA A 8 11.44 5.51 -2.64
C ALA A 8 11.01 6.97 -2.82
N ALA A 9 11.20 7.52 -4.01
CA ALA A 9 10.51 8.76 -4.37
C ALA A 9 9.01 8.51 -4.16
N TYR A 10 8.34 9.41 -3.43
CA TYR A 10 6.91 9.33 -3.19
C TYR A 10 6.26 10.66 -3.51
N GLU A 11 5.02 10.59 -3.94
CA GLU A 11 4.16 11.74 -4.13
C GLU A 11 3.04 11.67 -3.09
N VAL A 12 2.81 12.78 -2.39
CA VAL A 12 1.67 12.90 -1.48
C VAL A 12 0.48 13.39 -2.29
N VAL A 13 -0.51 12.52 -2.44
CA VAL A 13 -1.77 12.88 -3.11
C VAL A 13 -2.59 13.77 -2.17
N ARG A 14 -2.49 15.07 -2.37
CA ARG A 14 -3.24 16.08 -1.61
C ARG A 14 -4.70 16.05 -2.09
N LYS A 15 -5.66 16.24 -1.16
CA LYS A 15 -7.14 16.37 -1.33
C LYS A 15 -8.00 15.16 -0.92
N PHE A 16 -7.42 14.03 -0.53
CA PHE A 16 -8.18 12.98 0.15
C PHE A 16 -8.16 13.24 1.65
N ALA A 17 -9.05 14.11 2.09
CA ALA A 17 -9.27 14.36 3.51
C ALA A 17 -10.74 14.12 3.81
N VAL A 18 -10.97 13.37 4.87
CA VAL A 18 -12.23 13.16 5.59
C VAL A 18 -13.19 12.08 5.06
N GLY A 19 -13.45 11.07 5.92
CA GLY A 19 -14.52 10.08 5.77
C GLY A 19 -14.03 8.64 5.56
N SER A 20 -14.95 7.79 5.10
CA SER A 20 -14.63 6.46 4.60
C SER A 20 -14.28 6.53 3.12
N LEU A 21 -13.23 5.82 2.69
CA LEU A 21 -12.73 5.82 1.32
C LEU A 21 -12.56 4.38 0.82
N ASN A 22 -12.89 4.14 -0.44
CA ASN A 22 -12.54 2.92 -1.15
C ASN A 22 -11.55 3.29 -2.26
N VAL A 23 -10.34 2.72 -2.19
CA VAL A 23 -9.26 2.97 -3.14
C VAL A 23 -9.01 1.69 -3.94
N LEU A 24 -9.14 1.80 -5.25
CA LEU A 24 -8.69 0.78 -6.18
C LEU A 24 -7.28 1.12 -6.64
N VAL A 25 -6.36 0.19 -6.44
CA VAL A 25 -4.95 0.35 -6.78
C VAL A 25 -4.55 -0.72 -7.77
N GLU A 26 -4.01 -0.29 -8.89
CA GLU A 26 -3.35 -1.15 -9.87
C GLU A 26 -1.94 -0.62 -10.10
N MET A 27 -0.93 -1.45 -9.83
CA MET A 27 0.47 -1.07 -10.01
C MET A 27 1.15 -1.99 -11.01
N GLU A 28 1.73 -1.39 -12.05
CA GLU A 28 2.70 -2.05 -12.92
C GLU A 28 4.08 -1.91 -12.28
N LEU A 29 4.63 -3.02 -11.80
CA LEU A 29 5.85 -3.00 -10.99
C LEU A 29 7.12 -2.84 -11.82
N GLY A 30 7.07 -3.14 -13.12
CA GLY A 30 8.20 -3.00 -14.05
C GLY A 30 9.47 -3.69 -13.52
N THR A 31 10.50 -2.89 -13.23
CA THR A 31 11.78 -3.34 -12.65
C THR A 31 11.99 -2.86 -11.22
N ALA A 32 10.92 -2.42 -10.53
CA ALA A 32 11.01 -1.95 -9.15
C ALA A 32 11.44 -3.08 -8.22
N SER A 33 12.35 -2.80 -7.29
CA SER A 33 12.70 -3.69 -6.18
C SER A 33 11.80 -3.48 -4.95
N LEU A 34 11.15 -2.32 -4.88
CA LEU A 34 10.24 -1.90 -3.83
C LEU A 34 9.24 -0.88 -4.40
N CYS A 35 7.97 -1.02 -4.04
CA CYS A 35 6.97 0.03 -4.24
C CYS A 35 5.92 -0.06 -3.13
N GLY A 36 5.05 0.93 -3.01
CA GLY A 36 3.99 0.86 -2.02
C GLY A 36 3.12 2.10 -1.96
N LEU A 37 2.18 2.04 -1.03
CA LEU A 37 1.27 3.10 -0.68
C LEU A 37 1.39 3.35 0.82
N ASN A 38 1.28 4.61 1.23
CA ASN A 38 1.08 4.99 2.62
C ASN A 38 -0.30 5.63 2.75
N VAL A 39 -1.17 5.06 3.59
CA VAL A 39 -2.51 5.60 3.84
C VAL A 39 -2.58 6.16 5.25
N LEU A 40 -3.50 7.10 5.49
CA LEU A 40 -3.65 7.76 6.78
C LEU A 40 -2.38 8.48 7.25
N CYS A 41 -1.54 8.90 6.31
CA CYS A 41 -0.37 9.72 6.56
C CYS A 41 -0.76 11.19 6.78
N ASP A 42 0.15 11.98 7.34
CA ASP A 42 -0.02 13.43 7.42
C ASP A 42 0.21 14.12 6.05
N GLN A 43 0.18 15.46 6.06
CA GLN A 43 0.35 16.28 4.85
C GLN A 43 1.75 16.19 4.23
N GLU A 44 2.72 15.67 4.97
CA GLU A 44 4.09 15.43 4.51
C GLU A 44 4.29 13.98 4.07
N GLY A 45 3.26 13.12 4.15
CA GLY A 45 3.36 11.70 3.83
C GLY A 45 3.97 10.85 4.96
N LYS A 46 4.12 11.42 6.17
CA LYS A 46 4.71 10.74 7.32
C LYS A 46 3.65 10.08 8.20
N GLY A 47 4.09 9.11 9.01
CA GLY A 47 3.20 8.27 9.80
C GLY A 47 2.34 7.37 8.91
N GLY A 48 1.16 6.98 9.38
CA GLY A 48 0.20 6.21 8.59
C GLY A 48 0.37 4.69 8.65
N LEU A 49 -0.25 4.02 7.68
CA LEU A 49 -0.28 2.58 7.50
C LEU A 49 0.39 2.25 6.16
N PHE A 50 1.57 1.65 6.25
CA PHE A 50 2.38 1.30 5.10
C PHE A 50 1.91 -0.02 4.47
N ILE A 51 1.71 0.03 3.16
CA ILE A 51 1.41 -1.13 2.30
C ILE A 51 2.53 -1.20 1.27
N THR A 52 3.48 -2.11 1.46
CA THR A 52 4.70 -2.17 0.65
C THR A 52 4.88 -3.54 0.01
N TRP A 53 5.19 -3.53 -1.29
CA TRP A 53 5.54 -4.73 -2.02
C TRP A 53 7.06 -4.80 -2.19
N SER A 54 7.64 -5.98 -1.98
CA SER A 54 9.02 -6.28 -2.35
C SER A 54 9.11 -7.74 -2.81
N GLY A 55 9.32 -7.95 -4.11
CA GLY A 55 9.53 -9.27 -4.70
C GLY A 55 8.30 -10.20 -4.60
N ASP A 56 8.33 -11.11 -3.63
CA ASP A 56 7.32 -12.13 -3.39
C ASP A 56 6.48 -11.88 -2.11
N VAL A 57 6.61 -10.70 -1.52
CA VAL A 57 5.87 -10.34 -0.30
C VAL A 57 5.21 -8.98 -0.44
N LEU A 58 3.97 -8.89 0.04
CA LEU A 58 3.31 -7.64 0.37
C LEU A 58 3.24 -7.50 1.88
N ASN A 59 3.87 -6.47 2.43
CA ASN A 59 3.79 -6.10 3.83
C ASN A 59 2.67 -5.06 4.02
N VAL A 60 1.69 -5.40 4.84
CA VAL A 60 0.61 -4.50 5.28
C VAL A 60 0.77 -4.27 6.78
N ASP A 61 1.45 -3.17 7.13
CA ASP A 61 1.65 -2.74 8.53
C ASP A 61 2.23 -3.84 9.45
N GLY A 62 3.25 -4.55 8.95
CA GLY A 62 3.92 -5.67 9.62
C GLY A 62 3.29 -7.04 9.34
N VAL A 63 2.14 -7.11 8.67
CA VAL A 63 1.54 -8.38 8.23
C VAL A 63 2.10 -8.73 6.86
N HIS A 64 2.84 -9.83 6.80
CA HIS A 64 3.45 -10.30 5.56
C HIS A 64 2.49 -11.24 4.82
N VAL A 65 2.04 -10.81 3.65
CA VAL A 65 1.21 -11.60 2.74
C VAL A 65 2.08 -12.14 1.62
N PRO A 66 2.15 -13.48 1.44
CA PRO A 66 2.91 -14.06 0.34
C PRO A 66 2.19 -13.78 -0.98
N ILE A 67 2.92 -13.17 -1.91
CA ILE A 67 2.46 -12.92 -3.27
C ILE A 67 3.23 -13.88 -4.18
N PRO A 68 2.56 -14.64 -5.07
CA PRO A 68 3.26 -15.42 -6.08
C PRO A 68 4.28 -14.54 -6.80
N LYS A 69 5.46 -15.09 -7.11
CA LYS A 69 6.54 -14.35 -7.77
C LYS A 69 5.99 -13.57 -8.96
N TRP A 70 5.99 -12.25 -8.83
CA TRP A 70 5.43 -11.34 -9.81
C TRP A 70 6.14 -11.49 -11.15
N LYS A 71 5.38 -11.52 -12.25
CA LYS A 71 5.93 -11.57 -13.61
C LYS A 71 5.77 -10.22 -14.30
N THR A 72 6.75 -9.88 -15.13
CA THR A 72 6.69 -8.69 -15.97
C THR A 72 5.40 -8.65 -16.80
N GLY A 73 4.66 -7.54 -16.69
CA GLY A 73 3.36 -7.34 -17.34
C GLY A 73 2.15 -7.71 -16.48
N GLU A 74 2.34 -8.30 -15.28
CA GLU A 74 1.25 -8.48 -14.32
C GLU A 74 0.99 -7.19 -13.53
N LEU A 75 -0.26 -6.95 -13.16
CA LEU A 75 -0.62 -5.83 -12.27
C LEU A 75 -0.78 -6.34 -10.85
N LEU A 76 -0.11 -5.69 -9.90
CA LEU A 76 -0.45 -5.86 -8.49
C LEU A 76 -1.74 -5.09 -8.23
N ARG A 77 -2.81 -5.84 -7.91
CA ARG A 77 -4.14 -5.29 -7.65
C ARG A 77 -4.47 -5.34 -6.17
N MET A 78 -4.86 -4.20 -5.65
CA MET A 78 -5.38 -4.06 -4.29
C MET A 78 -6.66 -3.25 -4.29
N GLN A 79 -7.58 -3.63 -3.43
CA GLN A 79 -8.73 -2.82 -3.06
C GLN A 79 -8.64 -2.50 -1.58
N ILE A 80 -8.59 -1.21 -1.25
CA ILE A 80 -8.32 -0.73 0.09
C ILE A 80 -9.55 0.02 0.59
N PHE A 81 -10.16 -0.48 1.64
CA PHE A 81 -11.21 0.24 2.37
C PHE A 81 -10.59 0.91 3.58
N ILE A 82 -10.87 2.20 3.72
CA ILE A 82 -10.37 3.04 4.80
C ILE A 82 -11.59 3.60 5.49
N ASP A 83 -11.69 3.40 6.80
CA ASP A 83 -12.70 4.01 7.66
C ASP A 83 -12.06 4.53 8.96
N GLN A 84 -12.83 5.22 9.78
CA GLN A 84 -12.34 5.87 11.01
C GLN A 84 -11.66 4.92 12.00
N LYS A 85 -12.00 3.63 11.97
CA LYS A 85 -11.50 2.63 12.94
C LYS A 85 -10.83 1.43 12.30
N LEU A 86 -10.91 1.27 10.98
CA LEU A 86 -10.50 0.06 10.29
C LEU A 86 -9.93 0.40 8.91
N VAL A 87 -8.84 -0.25 8.55
CA VAL A 87 -8.37 -0.34 7.17
C VAL A 87 -8.38 -1.81 6.76
N GLU A 88 -8.94 -2.10 5.60
CA GLU A 88 -8.97 -3.43 5.01
C GLU A 88 -8.31 -3.42 3.64
N VAL A 89 -7.36 -4.30 3.43
CA VAL A 89 -6.61 -4.43 2.18
C VAL A 89 -6.92 -5.80 1.57
N PHE A 90 -7.68 -5.79 0.48
CA PHE A 90 -7.99 -6.97 -0.31
C PHE A 90 -7.00 -7.08 -1.46
N ILE A 91 -6.38 -8.24 -1.61
CA ILE A 91 -5.26 -8.45 -2.53
C ILE A 91 -5.64 -9.51 -3.56
N ASN A 92 -5.31 -9.26 -4.83
CA ASN A 92 -5.54 -10.19 -5.95
C ASN A 92 -6.99 -10.71 -6.01
N GLY A 93 -7.96 -9.79 -5.99
CA GLY A 93 -9.38 -10.13 -6.05
C GLY A 93 -9.94 -10.74 -4.75
N GLY A 94 -9.33 -10.45 -3.60
CA GLY A 94 -9.81 -10.90 -2.28
C GLY A 94 -9.29 -12.27 -1.86
N ARG A 95 -8.32 -12.85 -2.59
CA ARG A 95 -7.63 -14.09 -2.17
C ARG A 95 -7.00 -13.95 -0.79
N TYR A 96 -6.49 -12.77 -0.49
CA TYR A 96 -6.04 -12.39 0.84
C TYR A 96 -6.75 -11.10 1.28
N CYS A 97 -7.02 -11.02 2.58
CA CYS A 97 -7.51 -9.81 3.23
C CYS A 97 -6.68 -9.57 4.48
N VAL A 98 -6.21 -8.33 4.64
CA VAL A 98 -5.59 -7.87 5.89
C VAL A 98 -6.45 -6.76 6.45
N SER A 99 -6.98 -6.97 7.65
CA SER A 99 -7.75 -5.97 8.39
C SER A 99 -6.92 -5.43 9.55
N ARG A 100 -6.79 -4.10 9.63
CA ARG A 100 -6.01 -3.39 10.65
C ARG A 100 -6.89 -2.39 11.37
N GLN A 101 -7.01 -2.55 12.68
CA GLN A 101 -7.66 -1.54 13.51
C GLN A 101 -6.79 -0.29 13.56
N VAL A 102 -7.39 0.85 13.30
CA VAL A 102 -6.72 2.15 13.36
C VAL A 102 -7.10 2.84 14.66
N LYS A 103 -6.11 3.37 15.37
CA LYS A 103 -6.34 4.32 16.46
C LYS A 103 -6.01 5.70 15.92
N ILE A 104 -7.04 6.52 15.70
CA ILE A 104 -6.82 7.94 15.44
C ILE A 104 -6.21 8.50 16.72
N LYS A 105 -4.95 8.95 16.64
CA LYS A 105 -4.35 9.74 17.71
C LYS A 105 -5.04 11.11 17.67
N THR A 106 -5.96 11.33 18.60
CA THR A 106 -6.46 12.66 18.98
C THR A 106 -5.35 13.52 19.53
#